data_AF-A0A530JWG2-F1
#
_entry.id   AF-A0A530JWG2-F1
#
_cell.length_a   1.000
_cell.length_b   1.000
_cell.length_c   1.000
_cell.angle_alpha   90.00
_cell.angle_beta   90.00
_cell.angle_gamma   90.00
#
_symmetry.space_group_name_H-M   'P 1'
#
loop_
_entity.id
_entity.type
_entity.pdbx_description
1 polymer ?
#
loop_
_entity_poly.entity_id
_entity_poly.type
_entity_poly.pdbx_seq_one_letter_code
_entity_poly.pdbx_strand_id
1 'polypeptide(L)'
;LKATHAAGFTDPKPIQVQAIPPQLEGRDIFGIAQTGSGKTAAFALPILSKIIGLGTKRRPKTTRALILAPTRELAVQIEDTIKILAKGAHVSTALVLGGVSRFSQVK
;
A
#
# COMPACT_ATOMS: atom_id res chain seq x y z
N LEU A 1 11.07 4.12 -6.04
CA LEU A 1 10.25 5.20 -5.44
C LEU A 1 11.17 6.12 -4.67
N LYS A 2 11.20 7.45 -4.91
CA LYS A 2 12.10 8.35 -4.16
C LYS A 2 11.74 8.44 -2.67
N ALA A 3 10.46 8.24 -2.34
CA ALA A 3 9.94 8.30 -0.98
C ALA A 3 10.49 7.21 -0.03
N THR A 4 10.95 6.06 -0.55
CA THR A 4 11.48 4.98 0.31
C THR A 4 12.78 5.38 0.99
N HIS A 5 13.69 6.03 0.25
CA HIS A 5 14.93 6.56 0.82
C HIS A 5 14.66 7.65 1.85
N ALA A 6 13.71 8.55 1.56
CA ALA A 6 13.34 9.63 2.48
C ALA A 6 12.62 9.14 3.75
N ALA A 7 11.95 8.00 3.68
CA ALA A 7 11.25 7.37 4.82
C ALA A 7 12.13 6.36 5.58
N GLY A 8 13.44 6.29 5.31
CA GLY A 8 14.38 5.43 6.03
C GLY A 8 14.28 3.94 5.67
N PHE A 9 13.65 3.58 4.55
CA PHE A 9 13.64 2.20 4.04
C PHE A 9 14.93 1.91 3.27
N THR A 10 16.07 1.90 3.97
CA THR A 10 17.40 1.65 3.39
C THR A 10 17.82 0.18 3.47
N ASP A 11 17.37 -0.55 4.50
CA ASP A 11 17.64 -1.97 4.67
C ASP A 11 16.32 -2.77 4.64
N PRO A 12 16.03 -3.53 3.57
CA PRO A 12 14.77 -4.24 3.42
C PRO A 12 14.70 -5.41 4.41
N LYS A 13 13.57 -5.52 5.13
CA LYS A 13 13.32 -6.62 6.06
C LYS A 13 13.19 -7.97 5.32
N PRO A 14 13.44 -9.12 5.96
CA PRO A 14 13.42 -10.43 5.30
C PRO A 14 12.14 -10.72 4.48
N ILE A 15 10.97 -10.37 5.01
CA ILE A 15 9.68 -10.54 4.30
C ILE A 15 9.59 -9.67 3.03
N GLN A 16 10.23 -8.50 3.01
CA GLN A 16 10.25 -7.60 1.86
C GLN A 16 11.15 -8.16 0.76
N VAL A 17 12.33 -8.66 1.13
CA VAL A 17 13.27 -9.31 0.19
C VAL A 17 12.62 -10.51 -0.49
N GLN A 18 11.86 -11.30 0.25
CA GLN A 18 11.22 -12.52 -0.28
C GLN A 18 9.94 -12.21 -1.07
N ALA A 19 9.14 -11.23 -0.64
CA ALA A 19 7.83 -10.97 -1.26
C ALA A 19 7.89 -9.98 -2.42
N ILE A 20 8.76 -8.96 -2.41
CA ILE A 20 8.70 -7.89 -3.42
C ILE A 20 9.01 -8.40 -4.83
N PRO A 21 10.09 -9.18 -5.10
CA PRO A 21 10.39 -9.66 -6.44
C PRO A 21 9.26 -10.48 -7.09
N PRO A 22 8.71 -11.56 -6.46
CA PRO A 22 7.60 -12.31 -7.06
C PRO A 22 6.36 -11.44 -7.28
N GLN A 23 6.10 -10.45 -6.42
CA GLN A 23 4.94 -9.58 -6.58
C GLN A 23 5.06 -8.66 -7.79
N LEU A 24 6.26 -8.16 -8.06
CA LEU A 24 6.54 -7.33 -9.24
C LEU A 24 6.39 -8.13 -10.54
N GLU A 25 6.67 -9.42 -10.51
CA GLU A 25 6.42 -10.36 -11.63
C GLU A 25 4.92 -10.70 -11.79
N GLY A 26 4.06 -10.22 -10.89
CA GLY A 26 2.63 -10.48 -10.92
C GLY A 26 2.22 -11.84 -10.37
N ARG A 27 3.09 -12.51 -9.59
CA ARG A 27 2.76 -13.75 -8.89
C ARG A 27 1.94 -13.46 -7.63
N ASP A 28 1.02 -14.36 -7.32
CA ASP A 28 0.31 -14.36 -6.05
C ASP A 28 1.22 -14.77 -4.90
N ILE A 29 1.03 -14.17 -3.73
CA ILE A 29 1.89 -14.35 -2.56
C ILE A 29 1.06 -14.67 -1.34
N PHE A 30 1.46 -15.74 -0.67
CA PHE A 30 1.01 -16.03 0.69
C PHE A 30 2.16 -15.76 1.67
N GLY A 31 2.05 -14.66 2.41
CA GLY A 31 3.11 -14.19 3.32
C GLY A 31 2.79 -14.49 4.79
N ILE A 32 3.63 -15.30 5.44
CA ILE A 32 3.57 -15.55 6.89
C ILE A 32 4.69 -14.76 7.57
N ALA A 33 4.34 -13.80 8.41
CA ALA A 33 5.30 -13.12 9.27
C ALA A 33 4.61 -12.56 10.52
N GLN A 34 5.38 -12.19 11.55
CA GLN A 34 4.84 -11.54 12.76
C GLN A 34 4.53 -10.05 12.51
N THR A 35 3.68 -9.43 13.33
CA THR A 35 3.42 -7.98 13.27
C THR A 35 4.72 -7.20 13.53
N GLY A 36 4.92 -6.04 12.88
CA GLY A 36 6.17 -5.26 12.97
C GLY A 36 7.32 -5.75 12.06
N SER A 37 7.15 -6.87 11.35
CA SER A 37 8.13 -7.41 10.38
C SER A 37 8.22 -6.66 9.05
N GLY A 38 7.43 -5.58 8.86
CA GLY A 38 7.45 -4.79 7.63
C GLY A 38 6.56 -5.30 6.49
N LYS A 39 5.58 -6.18 6.80
CA LYS A 39 4.60 -6.70 5.84
C LYS A 39 3.89 -5.61 5.03
N THR A 40 3.52 -4.50 5.67
CA THR A 40 2.81 -3.40 5.00
C THR A 40 3.61 -2.85 3.83
N ALA A 41 4.89 -2.55 4.03
CA ALA A 41 5.75 -2.11 2.94
C ALA A 41 6.04 -3.23 1.93
N ALA A 42 6.10 -4.49 2.36
CA ALA A 42 6.32 -5.64 1.48
C ALA A 42 5.26 -5.74 0.38
N PHE A 43 3.98 -5.54 0.70
CA PHE A 43 2.93 -5.51 -0.32
C PHE A 43 2.70 -4.11 -0.93
N ALA A 44 2.88 -3.03 -0.16
CA ALA A 44 2.53 -1.69 -0.63
C ALA A 44 3.50 -1.15 -1.69
N LEU A 45 4.80 -1.41 -1.55
CA LEU A 45 5.82 -0.96 -2.50
C LEU A 45 5.60 -1.47 -3.92
N PRO A 46 5.42 -2.78 -4.18
CA PRO A 46 5.16 -3.29 -5.52
C PRO A 46 3.82 -2.81 -6.07
N ILE A 47 2.77 -2.71 -5.24
CA ILE A 47 1.47 -2.16 -5.66
C ILE A 47 1.62 -0.70 -6.14
N LEU A 48 2.27 0.15 -5.34
CA LEU A 48 2.50 1.55 -5.70
C LEU A 48 3.37 1.67 -6.94
N SER A 49 4.46 0.90 -7.03
CA SER A 49 5.34 0.86 -8.19
C SER A 49 4.56 0.56 -9.47
N LYS A 50 3.71 -0.47 -9.45
CA LYS A 50 2.86 -0.85 -10.59
C LYS A 50 1.86 0.24 -10.94
N ILE A 51 1.17 0.81 -9.95
CA ILE A 51 0.17 1.88 -10.17
C ILE A 51 0.80 3.13 -10.80
N ILE A 52 1.99 3.51 -10.34
CA ILE A 52 2.73 4.68 -10.84
C ILE A 52 3.27 4.41 -12.24
N GLY A 53 3.80 3.21 -12.47
CA GLY A 53 4.31 2.78 -13.78
C GLY A 53 3.24 2.77 -14.89
N LEU A 54 1.95 2.67 -14.55
CA LEU A 54 0.87 2.79 -15.53
C LEU A 54 0.79 4.17 -16.21
N GLY A 55 1.33 5.24 -15.60
CA GLY A 55 1.42 6.59 -16.19
C GLY A 55 0.09 7.30 -16.50
N THR A 56 -1.04 6.62 -16.37
CA THR A 56 -2.38 7.09 -16.74
C THR A 56 -3.18 7.46 -15.50
N LYS A 57 -4.19 8.33 -15.65
CA LYS A 57 -5.19 8.54 -14.59
C LYS A 57 -6.08 7.31 -14.44
N ARG A 58 -6.53 7.06 -13.21
CA ARG A 58 -7.55 6.06 -12.92
C ARG A 58 -8.89 6.49 -13.54
N ARG A 59 -9.65 5.55 -14.11
CA ARG A 59 -11.03 5.81 -14.57
C ARG A 59 -11.92 6.26 -13.40
N PRO A 60 -12.89 7.17 -13.59
CA PRO A 60 -13.81 7.57 -12.53
C PRO A 60 -14.47 6.36 -11.84
N LYS A 61 -14.74 6.46 -10.53
CA LYS A 61 -15.46 5.45 -9.72
C LYS A 61 -14.87 4.02 -9.65
N THR A 62 -13.63 3.80 -10.10
CA THR A 62 -12.90 2.52 -9.95
C THR A 62 -11.89 2.52 -8.77
N THR A 63 -11.09 1.48 -8.59
CA THR A 63 -9.82 1.54 -7.83
C THR A 63 -8.78 0.70 -8.58
N ARG A 64 -7.48 0.97 -8.41
CA ARG A 64 -6.42 0.13 -8.98
C ARG A 64 -5.92 -0.95 -8.02
N ALA A 65 -6.16 -0.76 -6.72
CA ALA A 65 -5.83 -1.71 -5.68
C ALA A 65 -6.85 -1.60 -4.55
N LEU A 66 -7.12 -2.73 -3.90
CA LEU A 66 -7.95 -2.84 -2.71
C LEU A 66 -7.13 -3.59 -1.67
N ILE A 67 -7.01 -3.00 -0.47
CA ILE A 67 -6.37 -3.64 0.67
C ILE A 67 -7.44 -3.80 1.73
N LEU A 68 -7.65 -5.03 2.18
CA LEU A 68 -8.60 -5.36 3.23
C LEU A 68 -7.86 -5.59 4.54
N ALA A 69 -8.38 -5.03 5.62
CA ALA A 69 -7.85 -5.21 6.96
C ALA A 69 -8.98 -5.63 7.92
N PRO A 70 -8.70 -6.52 8.89
CA PRO A 70 -9.72 -7.04 9.81
C PRO A 70 -10.22 -6.01 10.83
N THR A 71 -9.44 -4.96 11.13
CA THR A 71 -9.78 -3.95 12.14
C THR A 71 -9.57 -2.54 11.63
N ARG A 72 -10.25 -1.57 12.25
CA ARG A 72 -10.16 -0.16 11.88
C ARG A 72 -8.76 0.40 12.14
N GLU A 73 -8.18 0.04 13.27
CA GLU A 73 -6.87 0.49 13.73
C GLU A 73 -5.79 0.05 12.74
N LEU A 74 -5.86 -1.21 12.30
CA LEU A 74 -4.93 -1.75 11.31
C LEU A 74 -5.13 -1.09 9.94
N ALA A 75 -6.37 -0.83 9.54
CA ALA A 75 -6.64 -0.12 8.28
C ALA A 75 -6.05 1.30 8.28
N VAL A 76 -6.18 2.04 9.39
CA VAL A 76 -5.57 3.37 9.58
C VAL A 76 -4.04 3.29 9.49
N GLN A 77 -3.42 2.36 10.23
CA GLN A 77 -1.96 2.17 10.21
C GLN A 77 -1.43 1.84 8.80
N ILE A 78 -2.17 1.01 8.05
CA ILE A 78 -1.83 0.69 6.66
C ILE A 78 -1.94 1.95 5.79
N GLU A 79 -3.03 2.72 5.91
CA GLU A 79 -3.19 3.93 5.10
C GLU A 79 -2.08 4.95 5.38
N ASP A 80 -1.74 5.20 6.65
CA ASP A 80 -0.67 6.13 7.01
C ASP A 80 0.67 5.71 6.41
N THR A 81 0.97 4.41 6.45
CA THR A 81 2.16 3.85 5.79
C THR A 81 2.12 4.10 4.28
N ILE A 82 0.99 3.87 3.62
CA ILE A 82 0.85 4.08 2.17
C ILE A 82 1.02 5.56 1.83
N LYS A 83 0.44 6.49 2.60
CA LYS A 83 0.60 7.94 2.39
C LYS A 83 2.05 8.36 2.46
N ILE A 84 2.82 7.81 3.41
CA ILE A 84 4.27 8.05 3.52
C ILE A 84 4.99 7.52 2.28
N LEU A 85 4.72 6.28 1.87
CA LEU A 85 5.38 5.63 0.74
C LEU A 85 5.00 6.24 -0.62
N ALA A 86 3.79 6.79 -0.74
CA ALA A 86 3.28 7.44 -1.95
C ALA A 86 3.62 8.94 -1.99
N LYS A 87 4.29 9.50 -0.97
CA LYS A 87 4.61 10.92 -0.91
C LYS A 87 5.40 11.37 -2.15
N GLY A 88 4.89 12.38 -2.84
CA GLY A 88 5.48 12.89 -4.09
C GLY A 88 5.13 12.08 -5.34
N ALA A 89 4.28 11.06 -5.24
CA ALA A 89 3.69 10.38 -6.39
C ALA A 89 2.27 10.87 -6.67
N HIS A 90 1.84 10.84 -7.93
CA HIS A 90 0.47 11.16 -8.34
C HIS A 90 -0.50 9.99 -8.06
N VAL A 91 -0.61 9.57 -6.80
CA VAL A 91 -1.50 8.48 -6.35
C VAL A 91 -2.41 8.99 -5.24
N SER A 92 -3.70 8.70 -5.35
CA SER A 92 -4.70 8.99 -4.32
C SER A 92 -5.06 7.72 -3.54
N THR A 93 -5.22 7.82 -2.22
CA THR A 93 -5.77 6.76 -1.36
C THR A 93 -7.13 7.18 -0.80
N ALA A 94 -7.93 6.20 -0.40
CA ALA A 94 -9.16 6.41 0.34
C ALA A 94 -9.30 5.30 1.39
N LEU A 95 -9.68 5.67 2.61
CA LEU A 95 -9.93 4.76 3.71
C LEU A 95 -11.42 4.63 3.97
N VAL A 96 -11.91 3.40 3.90
CA VAL A 96 -13.31 3.05 4.13
C VAL A 96 -13.39 2.20 5.39
N LEU A 97 -14.11 2.70 6.39
CA LEU A 97 -14.29 2.10 7.72
C LEU A 97 -15.78 1.95 8.01
N GLY A 98 -16.18 0.83 8.62
CA GLY A 98 -17.54 0.65 9.13
C GLY A 98 -17.82 1.51 10.37
N GLY A 99 -19.07 1.94 10.54
CA GLY A 99 -19.51 2.71 11.72
C GLY A 99 -19.13 4.20 11.69
N VAL A 100 -18.83 4.76 10.52
CA VAL A 100 -18.66 6.20 10.31
C VAL A 100 -19.47 6.62 9.08
N SER A 101 -19.78 7.91 8.97
CA SER A 101 -20.62 8.43 7.90
C SER A 101 -20.04 8.12 6.52
N ARG A 102 -20.86 7.59 5.61
CA ARG A 102 -20.46 7.36 4.22
C ARG A 102 -20.05 8.67 3.54
N PHE A 103 -20.74 9.76 3.84
CA PHE A 103 -20.50 11.08 3.24
C PHE A 103 -19.16 11.69 3.67
N SER A 104 -18.60 11.30 4.82
CA SER A 104 -17.26 11.75 5.22
C SER A 104 -16.14 10.97 4.56
N GLN A 105 -16.43 9.81 3.97
CA GLN A 105 -15.46 8.90 3.34
C GLN A 105 -15.47 8.95 1.82
N VAL A 106 -16.63 9.20 1.23
CA VAL A 106 -16.82 9.29 -0.22
C VAL A 106 -16.88 10.78 -0.57
N LYS A 107 -15.74 11.34 -1.01
CA LYS A 107 -15.68 12.67 -1.64
C LYS A 107 -15.94 12.56 -3.14
#